data_AF-A0A5R9ATQ3-F1
#
_entry.id   AF-A0A5R9ATQ3-F1
#
_cell.length_a   1.000
_cell.length_b   1.000
_cell.length_c   1.000
_cell.angle_alpha   90.00
_cell.angle_beta   90.00
_cell.angle_gamma   90.00
#
_symmetry.space_group_name_H-M   'P 1'
#
loop_
_entity.id
_entity.type
_entity.pdbx_description
1 polymer ?
#
loop_
_entity_poly.entity_id
_entity_poly.type
_entity_poly.pdbx_seq_one_letter_code
_entity_poly.pdbx_strand_id
1 'polypeptide(L)'
;MNSKTLENKTNWQILTDIPRFDSIEKLKSCIDNCGGYIVNHTMFSDIAISLTVEIEEKDIQELYENLITDFKIIGKIPESLNQKSNRDWWILINMSFVKGKGNLKREVPNC
;
A
#
# COMPACT_ATOMS: atom_id res chain seq x y z
N MET A 1 10.79 29.20 -14.10
CA MET A 1 9.67 28.80 -13.21
C MET A 1 9.69 27.27 -13.14
N ASN A 2 10.28 26.70 -12.10
CA ASN A 2 10.28 25.25 -11.91
C ASN A 2 9.02 24.90 -11.13
N SER A 3 7.98 24.44 -11.84
CA SER A 3 6.79 23.86 -11.24
C SER A 3 7.21 22.59 -10.50
N LYS A 4 7.36 22.69 -9.17
CA LYS A 4 7.28 21.51 -8.30
C LYS A 4 5.89 20.94 -8.51
N THR A 5 5.78 19.85 -9.26
CA THR A 5 4.59 19.02 -9.29
C THR A 5 4.40 18.51 -7.86
N LEU A 6 3.53 19.17 -7.09
CA LEU A 6 3.05 18.59 -5.84
C LEU A 6 2.16 17.42 -6.25
N GLU A 7 2.77 16.25 -6.45
CA GLU A 7 2.04 14.99 -6.51
C GLU A 7 1.18 14.91 -5.25
N ASN A 8 -0.11 14.66 -5.42
CA ASN A 8 -1.00 14.50 -4.29
C ASN A 8 -0.65 13.19 -3.58
N LYS A 9 -0.50 13.25 -2.26
CA LYS A 9 0.04 12.14 -1.45
C LYS A 9 -0.84 11.86 -0.26
N THR A 10 -1.02 10.57 0.02
CA THR A 10 -1.57 10.10 1.29
C THR A 10 -0.76 8.92 1.83
N ASN A 11 -0.89 8.64 3.13
CA ASN A 11 -0.17 7.57 3.81
C ASN A 11 -1.14 6.71 4.62
N TRP A 12 -1.07 5.41 4.42
CA TRP A 12 -1.85 4.41 5.15
C TRP A 12 -0.91 3.41 5.81
N GLN A 13 -1.14 3.17 7.09
CA GLN A 13 -0.49 2.08 7.81
C GLN A 13 -1.46 0.91 7.93
N ILE A 14 -1.00 -0.28 7.57
CA ILE A 14 -1.77 -1.50 7.64
C ILE A 14 -1.18 -2.40 8.73
N LEU A 15 -2.02 -2.92 9.61
CA LEU A 15 -1.65 -3.97 10.55
C LEU A 15 -2.42 -5.25 10.21
N THR A 16 -1.72 -6.36 10.10
CA THR A 16 -2.34 -7.65 9.75
C THR A 16 -1.73 -8.82 10.51
N ASP A 17 -2.58 -9.76 10.92
CA ASP A 17 -2.22 -11.07 11.46
C ASP A 17 -2.31 -12.19 10.40
N ILE A 18 -2.70 -11.85 9.17
CA ILE A 18 -2.68 -12.73 8.00
C ILE A 18 -1.22 -13.10 7.70
N PRO A 19 -0.93 -14.36 7.28
CA PRO A 19 0.41 -14.73 6.85
C PRO A 19 0.97 -13.78 5.80
N ARG A 20 2.26 -13.46 5.91
CA ARG A 20 2.93 -12.43 5.09
C ARG A 20 2.66 -12.58 3.60
N PHE A 21 2.85 -13.78 3.04
CA PHE A 21 2.65 -14.03 1.62
C PHE A 21 1.20 -13.74 1.21
N ASP A 22 0.23 -14.33 1.92
CA ASP A 22 -1.19 -14.16 1.65
C ASP A 22 -1.63 -12.69 1.77
N SER A 23 -1.13 -11.96 2.77
CA SER A 23 -1.44 -10.55 2.97
C SER A 23 -0.90 -9.65 1.85
N ILE A 24 0.30 -9.95 1.33
CA ILE A 24 0.89 -9.21 0.22
C ILE A 24 0.13 -9.49 -1.07
N GLU A 25 -0.22 -10.74 -1.35
CA GLU A 25 -0.99 -11.11 -2.55
C GLU A 25 -2.40 -10.51 -2.51
N LYS A 26 -3.07 -10.52 -1.35
CA LYS A 26 -4.33 -9.81 -1.16
C LYS A 26 -4.21 -8.31 -1.41
N LEU A 27 -3.17 -7.67 -0.85
CA LEU A 27 -2.94 -6.23 -1.03
C LEU A 27 -2.73 -5.88 -2.51
N LYS A 28 -1.89 -6.65 -3.21
CA LYS A 28 -1.68 -6.48 -4.66
C LYS A 28 -2.97 -6.63 -5.45
N SER A 29 -3.71 -7.71 -5.22
CA SER A 29 -4.99 -7.97 -5.89
C SER A 29 -5.98 -6.81 -5.68
N CYS A 30 -6.06 -6.28 -4.46
CA CYS A 30 -6.90 -5.13 -4.16
C CYS A 30 -6.48 -3.88 -4.95
N ILE A 31 -5.17 -3.58 -4.98
CA ILE A 31 -4.61 -2.47 -5.76
C ILE A 31 -4.93 -2.62 -7.25
N ASP A 32 -4.65 -3.79 -7.82
CA ASP A 32 -4.83 -4.08 -9.24
C ASP A 32 -6.31 -4.00 -9.66
N ASN A 33 -7.22 -4.51 -8.82
CA ASN A 33 -8.67 -4.47 -9.09
C ASN A 33 -9.24 -3.04 -9.05
N CYS A 34 -8.60 -2.12 -8.33
CA CYS A 34 -8.99 -0.71 -8.27
C CYS A 34 -8.26 0.15 -9.32
N GLY A 35 -7.55 -0.46 -10.28
CA GLY A 35 -6.81 0.26 -11.32
C GLY A 35 -5.52 0.95 -10.83
N GLY A 36 -5.10 0.68 -9.60
CA GLY A 36 -3.81 1.15 -9.09
C GLY A 36 -2.66 0.24 -9.50
N TYR A 37 -1.44 0.72 -9.35
CA TYR A 37 -0.24 -0.08 -9.61
C TYR A 37 0.91 0.29 -8.66
N ILE A 38 1.74 -0.69 -8.32
CA ILE A 38 2.86 -0.51 -7.38
C ILE A 38 4.06 0.06 -8.13
N VAL A 39 4.44 1.30 -7.81
CA VAL A 39 5.61 1.97 -8.41
C VAL A 39 6.91 1.67 -7.66
N ASN A 40 6.82 1.39 -6.36
CA ASN A 40 7.98 1.04 -5.55
C ASN A 40 7.59 0.14 -4.38
N HIS A 41 8.53 -0.71 -3.95
CA HIS A 41 8.38 -1.52 -2.74
C HIS A 41 9.71 -1.67 -2.00
N THR A 42 9.63 -1.73 -0.67
CA THR A 42 10.79 -1.98 0.20
C THR A 42 10.37 -2.94 1.30
N MET A 43 11.08 -4.07 1.40
CA MET A 43 10.86 -5.08 2.43
C MET A 43 11.73 -4.76 3.65
N PHE A 44 11.11 -4.59 4.81
CA PHE A 44 11.78 -4.46 6.10
C PHE A 44 11.65 -5.80 6.84
N SER A 45 12.51 -6.76 6.48
CA SER A 45 12.52 -8.10 7.08
C SER A 45 11.20 -8.87 6.88
N ASP A 46 10.88 -9.77 7.79
CA ASP A 46 9.60 -10.48 7.90
C ASP A 46 8.54 -9.70 8.70
N ILE A 47 8.85 -8.49 9.16
CA ILE A 47 7.96 -7.69 10.04
C ILE A 47 7.20 -6.59 9.31
N ALA A 48 7.72 -6.06 8.20
CA ALA A 48 7.01 -5.00 7.48
C ALA A 48 7.41 -4.91 6.00
N ILE A 49 6.53 -4.28 5.22
CA ILE A 49 6.76 -3.86 3.84
C ILE A 49 6.24 -2.43 3.68
N SER A 50 6.96 -1.62 2.92
CA SER A 50 6.48 -0.32 2.45
C SER A 50 6.28 -0.38 0.94
N LEU A 51 5.15 0.13 0.47
CA LEU A 51 4.76 0.20 -0.93
C LEU A 51 4.43 1.64 -1.28
N THR A 52 4.78 2.06 -2.48
CA THR A 52 4.19 3.26 -3.10
C THR A 52 3.28 2.77 -4.22
N VAL A 53 2.03 3.18 -4.16
CA VAL A 53 0.99 2.87 -5.14
C VAL A 53 0.63 4.14 -5.87
N GLU A 54 0.59 4.08 -7.20
CA GLU A 54 -0.01 5.13 -8.02
C GLU A 54 -1.42 4.70 -8.43
N ILE A 55 -2.38 5.62 -8.33
CA ILE A 55 -3.80 5.37 -8.63
C ILE A 55 -4.47 6.69 -9.00
N GLU A 56 -5.52 6.64 -9.81
CA GLU A 56 -6.36 7.82 -10.09
C GLU A 56 -7.16 8.24 -8.85
N GLU A 57 -7.31 9.55 -8.66
CA GLU A 57 -7.98 10.15 -7.49
C GLU A 57 -9.40 9.59 -7.24
N LYS A 58 -10.14 9.32 -8.32
CA LYS A 58 -11.49 8.77 -8.26
C LYS A 58 -11.58 7.36 -7.65
N ASP A 59 -10.52 6.57 -7.74
CA ASP A 59 -10.51 5.15 -7.33
C ASP A 59 -9.92 4.95 -5.92
N ILE A 60 -9.36 6.01 -5.31
CA ILE A 60 -8.76 5.98 -3.96
C ILE A 60 -9.77 5.55 -2.89
N GLN A 61 -11.01 6.02 -3.00
CA GLN A 61 -12.06 5.69 -2.04
C GLN A 61 -12.42 4.21 -2.10
N GLU A 62 -12.63 3.67 -3.31
CA GLU A 62 -12.91 2.26 -3.51
C GLU A 62 -11.76 1.38 -3.01
N LEU A 63 -10.52 1.75 -3.31
CA LEU A 63 -9.34 1.04 -2.78
C LEU A 63 -9.33 1.03 -1.25
N TYR A 64 -9.58 2.17 -0.60
CA TYR A 64 -9.62 2.25 0.86
C TYR A 64 -10.73 1.35 1.43
N GLU A 65 -11.94 1.43 0.87
CA GLU A 65 -13.11 0.63 1.29
C GLU A 65 -12.85 -0.87 1.13
N ASN A 66 -12.22 -1.29 0.03
CA ASN A 66 -11.85 -2.69 -0.18
C ASN A 66 -10.77 -3.15 0.81
N LEU A 67 -9.75 -2.32 1.08
CA LEU A 67 -8.68 -2.68 2.01
C LEU A 67 -9.18 -2.82 3.46
N ILE A 68 -10.10 -1.97 3.92
CA ILE A 68 -10.60 -2.07 5.31
C ILE A 68 -11.44 -3.33 5.58
N THR A 69 -11.87 -4.05 4.52
CA THR A 69 -12.60 -5.32 4.69
C THR A 69 -11.69 -6.44 5.21
N ASP A 70 -10.44 -6.46 4.76
CA ASP A 70 -9.44 -7.50 5.09
C ASP A 70 -8.40 -7.03 6.11
N PHE A 71 -8.21 -5.71 6.24
CA PHE A 71 -7.08 -5.14 6.96
C PHE A 71 -7.49 -4.09 7.99
N LYS A 72 -6.72 -4.01 9.08
CA LYS A 72 -6.79 -2.88 10.00
C LYS A 72 -5.92 -1.74 9.45
N ILE A 73 -6.57 -0.65 9.04
CA ILE A 73 -5.89 0.54 8.51
C ILE A 73 -5.83 1.65 9.57
N ILE A 74 -4.66 2.25 9.74
CA ILE A 74 -4.45 3.51 10.45
C ILE A 74 -4.13 4.57 9.39
N GLY A 75 -5.08 5.46 9.18
CA GLY A 75 -5.05 6.47 8.12
C GLY A 75 -6.48 6.95 7.86
N LYS A 76 -6.62 7.99 7.05
CA LYS A 76 -7.92 8.46 6.59
C LYS A 76 -7.87 8.73 5.10
N ILE A 77 -9.04 8.63 4.48
CA ILE A 77 -9.26 9.16 3.15
C ILE A 77 -9.09 10.69 3.21
N PRO A 78 -8.38 11.33 2.26
CA PRO A 78 -8.31 12.79 2.17
C PRO A 78 -9.71 13.41 2.01
N GLU A 79 -10.04 14.44 2.78
CA GLU A 79 -11.37 15.10 2.71
C GLU A 79 -11.63 15.80 1.36
N SER A 80 -10.57 16.13 0.64
CA SER A 80 -10.62 16.86 -0.63
C SER A 80 -10.61 15.97 -1.87
N LEU A 81 -10.91 14.68 -1.75
CA LEU A 81 -10.97 13.78 -2.91
C LEU A 81 -12.09 14.19 -3.85
N ASN A 82 -11.75 14.32 -5.13
CA ASN A 82 -12.69 14.52 -6.21
C ASN A 82 -12.92 13.21 -6.97
N GLN A 83 -14.07 12.57 -6.74
CA GLN A 83 -14.50 11.33 -7.40
C GLN A 83 -14.66 11.43 -8.93
N LYS A 84 -14.56 12.63 -9.51
CA LYS A 84 -14.60 12.84 -10.98
C LYS A 84 -13.24 13.19 -11.56
N SER A 85 -12.17 13.16 -10.76
CA SER A 85 -10.83 13.51 -11.20
C SER A 85 -10.04 12.29 -11.63
N ASN A 86 -9.39 12.39 -12.78
CA ASN A 86 -8.44 11.38 -13.28
C ASN A 86 -6.99 11.82 -12.98
N ARG A 87 -6.77 12.54 -11.87
CA ARG A 87 -5.43 12.95 -11.47
C ARG A 87 -4.75 11.80 -10.74
N ASP A 88 -3.49 11.57 -11.06
CA ASP A 88 -2.70 10.56 -10.36
C ASP A 88 -2.38 10.99 -8.93
N TRP A 89 -2.40 10.02 -8.04
CA TRP A 89 -2.07 10.15 -6.62
C TRP A 89 -1.11 9.07 -6.19
N TRP A 90 -0.24 9.41 -5.26
CA TRP A 90 0.62 8.44 -4.61
C TRP A 90 0.12 8.11 -3.22
N ILE A 91 -0.06 6.82 -2.99
CA ILE A 91 -0.41 6.26 -1.69
C ILE A 91 0.82 5.53 -1.17
N LEU A 92 1.37 6.03 -0.06
CA LEU A 92 2.38 5.30 0.70
C LEU A 92 1.68 4.32 1.62
N ILE A 93 1.87 3.02 1.41
CA ILE A 93 1.30 1.96 2.25
C ILE A 93 2.41 1.33 3.06
N ASN A 94 2.30 1.37 4.39
CA ASN A 94 3.22 0.72 5.30
C ASN A 94 2.49 -0.43 6.00
N MET A 95 2.76 -1.67 5.61
CA MET A 95 2.12 -2.85 6.17
C MET A 95 3.06 -3.56 7.16
N SER A 96 2.55 -3.83 8.36
CA SER A 96 3.24 -4.55 9.43
C SER A 96 2.58 -5.89 9.70
N PHE A 97 3.39 -6.94 9.83
CA PHE A 97 2.96 -8.32 10.04
C PHE A 97 3.10 -8.68 11.53
N VAL A 98 1.98 -8.95 12.20
CA VAL A 98 1.97 -9.29 13.65
C VAL A 98 2.73 -10.59 13.93
N LYS A 99 2.77 -11.51 12.96
CA LYS A 99 3.47 -12.79 13.06
C LYS A 99 4.97 -12.71 12.70
N GLY A 100 5.45 -11.55 12.26
CA GLY A 100 6.85 -11.34 11.92
C GLY A 100 7.74 -11.45 13.17
N LYS A 101 8.89 -12.12 13.04
CA LYS A 101 9.84 -12.34 14.15
C LYS A 101 11.03 -11.38 14.12
N GLY A 102 11.13 -10.52 13.11
CA GLY A 102 12.26 -9.62 12.86
C GLY A 102 13.41 -10.30 12.12
N ASN A 103 13.26 -11.55 11.69
CA ASN A 103 14.34 -12.33 11.10
C ASN A 103 14.39 -12.18 9.57
N LEU A 104 15.41 -11.47 9.07
CA LEU A 104 15.86 -11.58 7.69
C LEU A 104 16.58 -12.92 7.53
N LYS A 105 15.85 -14.05 7.50
CA LYS A 105 16.45 -15.31 7.05
C LYS A 105 16.72 -15.20 5.55
N ARG A 106 17.94 -14.81 5.22
CA ARG A 106 18.53 -15.00 3.90
C ARG A 106 18.88 -16.48 3.82
N GLU A 107 18.00 -17.29 3.24
CA GLU A 107 18.42 -18.62 2.78
C GLU A 107 19.34 -18.39 1.59
N VAL A 108 20.64 -18.41 1.85
CA VAL A 108 21.66 -18.51 0.80
C VAL A 108 21.59 -19.96 0.33
N PRO A 109 21.36 -20.25 -0.96
CA PRO A 109 21.48 -21.61 -1.47
C PRO A 109 22.90 -22.10 -1.17
N ASN A 110 23.03 -23.20 -0.44
CA ASN A 110 24.31 -23.90 -0.34
C ASN A 110 24.59 -24.48 -1.74
N CYS A 111 25.66 -24.01 -2.38
CA CYS A 111 26.23 -24.62 -3.56
C CYS A 111 26.93 -25.94 -3.23
#